data_AF-A0A517YAB8-F1
#
_entry.id   AF-A0A517YAB8-F1
#
_cell.length_a   1.000
_cell.length_b   1.000
_cell.length_c   1.000
_cell.angle_alpha   90.00
_cell.angle_beta   90.00
_cell.angle_gamma   90.00
#
_symmetry.space_group_name_H-M   'P 1'
#
loop_
_entity.id
_entity.type
_entity.pdbx_description
1 polymer ?
#
loop_
_entity_poly.entity_id
_entity_poly.type
_entity_poly.pdbx_seq_one_letter_code
_entity_poly.pdbx_strand_id
1 'polypeptide(L)'
;MRKPSIDARSASRRTILQASGALAVAAMLPHAASAQSHAAVVKPLSSYSEVLTTLAKRGRKFRVLGSAPDQSPIVAVKCGGTKLPAIFISGGAHSTEHAGALATVDVIEQLKTDHVVWVVPARDPIGLSGFRHALSLGLGKAPDLKSVDDLDDFLRKNGEVLFDSEGTLLAMIGEYGYSNRGLLGKFPKGAAFLAPLLGRRIWYASKRLDTPGSAPLERAYTLIVTPEGEILHLNRFHDTRWAPAEVQCVRKLMAEIQPGLTFDLHEHDHGPHFWMSARKQKTEEHEIWERRMAAQAARAVAASGAELAPDNYSPGTFFEKLERGIFWLDAGKRGEGLNLVDFAVAKYGPGFTIETGMQCPFEERVRQHLLVVQTAVSVFEQRYA
;
A
#
# COMPACT_ATOMS: atom_id res chain seq x y z
N MET A 1 -68.07 -32.45 -13.50
CA MET A 1 -68.52 -31.70 -14.70
C MET A 1 -67.33 -30.86 -15.18
N ARG A 2 -66.35 -31.38 -15.94
CA ARG A 2 -66.30 -31.69 -17.39
C ARG A 2 -66.88 -30.58 -18.29
N LYS A 3 -65.99 -29.77 -18.88
CA LYS A 3 -66.15 -29.17 -20.21
C LYS A 3 -65.07 -29.75 -21.13
N PRO A 4 -65.41 -30.31 -22.29
CA PRO A 4 -64.45 -30.75 -23.28
C PRO A 4 -64.27 -29.73 -24.42
N SER A 5 -63.14 -29.93 -25.09
CA SER A 5 -62.62 -29.40 -26.36
C SER A 5 -63.59 -29.39 -27.54
N ILE A 6 -63.24 -28.62 -28.59
CA ILE A 6 -63.23 -29.09 -30.00
C ILE A 6 -62.17 -28.29 -30.78
N ASP A 7 -61.28 -29.05 -31.41
CA ASP A 7 -60.35 -28.77 -32.52
C ASP A 7 -61.11 -28.35 -33.82
N ALA A 8 -60.59 -27.94 -34.97
CA ALA A 8 -59.35 -28.23 -35.68
C ALA A 8 -59.32 -27.43 -37.02
N ARG A 9 -58.09 -27.21 -37.54
CA ARG A 9 -57.65 -27.31 -38.96
C ARG A 9 -58.18 -26.26 -39.96
N SER A 10 -57.49 -25.84 -41.02
CA SER A 10 -56.14 -25.97 -41.63
C SER A 10 -56.16 -24.95 -42.81
N ALA A 11 -55.11 -24.49 -43.49
CA ALA A 11 -53.89 -25.12 -43.98
C ALA A 11 -52.96 -24.06 -44.62
N SER A 12 -51.67 -24.41 -44.72
CA SER A 12 -50.78 -24.29 -45.91
C SER A 12 -50.63 -22.92 -46.62
N ARG A 13 -49.47 -22.43 -47.06
CA ARG A 13 -48.06 -22.86 -47.21
C ARG A 13 -47.37 -21.61 -47.81
N ARG A 14 -46.15 -21.26 -47.40
CA ARG A 14 -44.98 -21.10 -48.30
C ARG A 14 -43.76 -20.61 -47.54
N THR A 15 -42.77 -21.49 -47.53
CA THR A 15 -41.35 -21.29 -47.26
C THR A 15 -40.72 -20.30 -48.25
N ILE A 16 -39.74 -19.50 -47.82
CA ILE A 16 -38.46 -19.25 -48.52
C ILE A 16 -37.42 -18.75 -47.49
N LEU A 17 -36.18 -19.15 -47.78
CA LEU A 17 -34.93 -19.15 -47.03
C LEU A 17 -34.37 -17.80 -46.54
N GLN A 18 -33.72 -17.89 -45.36
CA GLN A 18 -32.36 -17.45 -45.00
C GLN A 18 -31.76 -16.19 -45.66
N ALA A 19 -31.36 -15.23 -44.83
CA ALA A 19 -29.98 -14.73 -44.82
C ALA A 19 -29.64 -14.10 -43.45
N SER A 20 -28.59 -14.63 -42.88
CA SER A 20 -27.87 -14.27 -41.65
C SER A 20 -27.21 -12.89 -41.72
N GLY A 21 -27.21 -12.17 -40.59
CA GLY A 21 -26.52 -10.90 -40.43
C GLY A 21 -26.27 -10.57 -38.96
N ALA A 22 -25.51 -11.41 -38.27
CA ALA A 22 -24.95 -11.08 -36.95
C ALA A 22 -23.80 -10.09 -37.15
N LEU A 23 -24.01 -8.81 -36.77
CA LEU A 23 -22.92 -7.86 -36.63
C LEU A 23 -22.12 -8.21 -35.37
N ALA A 24 -21.05 -8.98 -35.56
CA ALA A 24 -19.95 -9.04 -34.62
C ALA A 24 -19.11 -7.78 -34.77
N VAL A 25 -19.22 -6.85 -33.82
CA VAL A 25 -18.25 -5.76 -33.65
C VAL A 25 -17.00 -6.39 -33.08
N ALA A 26 -16.05 -6.72 -33.94
CA ALA A 26 -14.70 -7.12 -33.54
C ALA A 26 -14.01 -5.90 -32.92
N ALA A 27 -13.91 -5.89 -31.59
CA ALA A 27 -12.99 -5.00 -30.88
C ALA A 27 -11.56 -5.35 -31.31
N MET A 28 -10.95 -4.47 -32.10
CA MET A 28 -9.52 -4.53 -32.37
C MET A 28 -8.75 -4.19 -31.09
N LEU A 29 -8.43 -5.21 -30.31
CA LEU A 29 -7.39 -5.13 -29.30
C LEU A 29 -6.05 -4.98 -30.04
N PRO A 30 -5.21 -3.99 -29.71
CA PRO A 30 -3.87 -3.93 -30.25
C PRO A 30 -3.13 -5.18 -29.78
N HIS A 31 -2.62 -5.95 -30.75
CA HIS A 31 -1.62 -6.98 -30.51
C HIS A 31 -0.45 -6.34 -29.73
N ALA A 32 -0.34 -6.68 -28.45
CA ALA A 32 0.86 -6.43 -27.68
C ALA A 32 1.98 -7.26 -28.31
N ALA A 33 2.77 -6.62 -29.17
CA ALA A 33 4.03 -7.18 -29.61
C ALA A 33 4.85 -7.51 -28.37
N SER A 34 5.21 -8.79 -28.19
CA SER A 34 6.09 -9.23 -27.13
C SER A 34 7.49 -8.69 -27.40
N ALA A 35 7.74 -7.45 -26.99
CA ALA A 35 9.09 -6.99 -26.76
C ALA A 35 9.58 -7.72 -25.50
N GLN A 36 10.25 -8.85 -25.69
CA GLN A 36 11.24 -9.32 -24.70
C GLN A 36 12.38 -8.30 -24.72
N SER A 37 12.15 -7.13 -24.13
CA SER A 37 13.24 -6.34 -23.59
C SER A 37 13.84 -7.19 -22.48
N HIS A 38 15.15 -7.41 -22.50
CA HIS A 38 15.88 -7.84 -21.32
C HIS A 38 15.67 -6.77 -20.24
N ALA A 39 14.56 -6.88 -19.50
CA ALA A 39 14.26 -6.00 -18.39
C ALA A 39 15.40 -6.19 -17.40
N ALA A 40 16.06 -5.08 -17.04
CA ALA A 40 17.07 -5.11 -16.00
C ALA A 40 16.41 -5.71 -14.75
N VAL A 41 17.03 -6.75 -14.17
CA VAL A 41 16.51 -7.43 -12.99
C VAL A 41 16.23 -6.38 -11.90
N VAL A 42 14.95 -6.22 -11.56
CA VAL A 42 14.51 -5.26 -10.54
C VAL A 42 14.92 -5.82 -9.17
N LYS A 43 15.86 -5.15 -8.51
CA LYS A 43 16.38 -5.56 -7.20
C LYS A 43 15.86 -4.67 -6.08
N PRO A 44 15.60 -5.22 -4.88
CA PRO A 44 15.35 -4.42 -3.70
C PRO A 44 16.50 -3.45 -3.41
N LEU A 45 16.17 -2.18 -3.22
CA LEU A 45 17.08 -1.18 -2.62
C LEU A 45 17.49 -1.63 -1.21
N SER A 46 18.76 -1.48 -0.84
CA SER A 46 19.31 -1.92 0.45
C SER A 46 18.94 -1.01 1.64
N SER A 47 18.74 0.29 1.40
CA SER A 47 18.51 1.29 2.44
C SER A 47 17.73 2.52 1.92
N TYR A 48 17.32 3.41 2.83
CA TYR A 48 16.72 4.69 2.45
C TYR A 48 17.68 5.60 1.66
N SER A 49 18.96 5.61 2.01
CA SER A 49 19.97 6.37 1.26
C SER A 49 20.06 5.96 -0.22
N GLU A 50 19.76 4.69 -0.53
CA GLU A 50 19.74 4.19 -1.89
C GLU A 50 18.52 4.67 -2.68
N VAL A 51 17.38 4.91 -2.02
CA VAL A 51 16.22 5.61 -2.62
C VAL A 51 16.65 7.00 -3.09
N LEU A 52 17.24 7.78 -2.19
CA LEU A 52 17.68 9.16 -2.50
C LEU A 52 18.76 9.17 -3.58
N THR A 53 19.73 8.26 -3.50
CA THR A 53 20.80 8.11 -4.49
C THR A 53 20.22 7.72 -5.86
N THR A 54 19.22 6.83 -5.90
CA THR A 54 18.57 6.41 -7.15
C THR A 54 17.85 7.59 -7.79
N LEU A 55 17.08 8.38 -7.02
CA LEU A 55 16.43 9.58 -7.52
C LEU A 55 17.43 10.60 -8.07
N ALA A 56 18.52 10.86 -7.33
CA ALA A 56 19.56 11.79 -7.74
C ALA A 56 20.28 11.32 -9.03
N LYS A 57 20.64 10.03 -9.12
CA LYS A 57 21.26 9.44 -10.32
C LYS A 57 20.35 9.51 -11.55
N ARG A 58 19.03 9.43 -11.36
CA ARG A 58 18.01 9.62 -12.41
C ARG A 58 17.71 11.10 -12.70
N GLY A 59 18.45 12.04 -12.11
CA GLY A 59 18.30 13.48 -12.33
C GLY A 59 17.02 14.07 -11.72
N ARG A 60 16.37 13.36 -10.80
CA ARG A 60 15.11 13.80 -10.18
C ARG A 60 15.40 14.74 -9.02
N LYS A 61 14.87 15.96 -9.12
CA LYS A 61 14.85 16.91 -8.00
C LYS A 61 13.74 16.53 -7.03
N PHE A 62 14.04 16.55 -5.74
CA PHE A 62 13.07 16.32 -4.68
C PHE A 62 13.04 17.49 -3.70
N ARG A 63 11.86 17.72 -3.12
CA ARG A 63 11.64 18.68 -2.02
C ARG A 63 11.72 17.92 -0.70
N VAL A 64 12.51 18.42 0.24
CA VAL A 64 12.49 17.96 1.63
C VAL A 64 11.24 18.55 2.31
N LEU A 65 10.38 17.69 2.84
CA LEU A 65 9.16 18.06 3.55
C LEU A 65 9.40 18.28 5.06
N GLY A 66 10.39 17.57 5.59
CA GLY A 66 10.80 17.54 6.99
C GLY A 66 11.76 16.37 7.22
N SER A 67 11.89 15.91 8.46
CA SER A 67 12.81 14.81 8.81
C SER A 67 12.18 13.81 9.77
N ALA A 68 12.59 12.55 9.66
CA ALA A 68 12.37 11.52 10.67
C ALA A 68 13.26 11.76 11.92
N PRO A 69 13.04 11.02 13.03
CA PRO A 69 13.81 11.21 14.26
C PRO A 69 15.33 11.11 14.10
N ASP A 70 15.81 10.24 13.22
CA ASP A 70 17.22 10.06 12.89
C ASP A 70 17.79 11.15 11.95
N GLN A 71 17.03 12.23 11.72
CA GLN A 71 17.30 13.31 10.78
C GLN A 71 17.27 12.91 9.30
N SER A 72 16.90 11.67 8.96
CA SER A 72 16.67 11.29 7.57
C SER A 72 15.55 12.13 6.97
N PRO A 73 15.75 12.75 5.79
CA PRO A 73 14.77 13.66 5.22
C PRO A 73 13.55 12.89 4.71
N ILE A 74 12.34 13.40 4.91
CA ILE A 74 11.14 12.94 4.22
C ILE A 74 11.02 13.74 2.93
N VAL A 75 11.06 13.07 1.77
CA VAL A 75 11.15 13.75 0.47
C VAL A 75 9.90 13.53 -0.39
N ALA A 76 9.59 14.53 -1.21
CA ALA A 76 8.60 14.40 -2.27
C ALA A 76 9.17 14.81 -3.62
N VAL A 77 8.76 14.10 -4.67
CA VAL A 77 9.11 14.40 -6.06
C VAL A 77 7.85 14.89 -6.78
N LYS A 78 7.97 16.03 -7.47
CA LYS A 78 6.95 16.52 -8.39
C LYS A 78 7.25 16.00 -9.80
N CYS A 79 6.30 15.35 -10.43
CA CYS A 79 6.38 14.84 -11.81
C CYS A 79 5.03 14.97 -12.53
N GLY A 80 4.87 14.32 -13.68
CA GLY A 80 3.69 14.46 -14.54
C GLY A 80 3.67 15.79 -15.30
N GLY A 81 2.47 16.30 -15.57
CA GLY A 81 2.24 17.55 -16.29
C GLY A 81 1.90 18.73 -15.37
N THR A 82 0.99 19.58 -15.82
CA THR A 82 0.61 20.84 -15.16
C THR A 82 -0.89 20.96 -14.86
N LYS A 83 -1.71 20.01 -15.33
CA LYS A 83 -3.16 19.99 -15.17
C LYS A 83 -3.53 19.68 -13.72
N LEU A 84 -4.59 20.34 -13.24
CA LEU A 84 -5.24 20.06 -11.97
C LEU A 84 -6.56 19.30 -12.20
N PRO A 85 -7.07 18.56 -11.20
CA PRO A 85 -6.52 18.38 -9.85
C PRO A 85 -5.21 17.56 -9.81
N ALA A 86 -4.41 17.74 -8.75
CA ALA A 86 -3.17 16.99 -8.57
C ALA A 86 -3.43 15.54 -8.14
N ILE A 87 -2.47 14.66 -8.39
CA ILE A 87 -2.46 13.26 -7.96
C ILE A 87 -1.38 13.08 -6.88
N PHE A 88 -1.73 12.42 -5.78
CA PHE A 88 -0.80 12.09 -4.70
C PHE A 88 -0.53 10.59 -4.66
N ILE A 89 0.74 10.20 -4.56
CA ILE A 89 1.17 8.79 -4.54
C ILE A 89 2.19 8.61 -3.41
N SER A 90 2.03 7.58 -2.60
CA SER A 90 2.98 7.27 -1.53
C SER A 90 3.22 5.77 -1.41
N GLY A 91 4.40 5.40 -0.93
CA GLY A 91 4.73 4.03 -0.53
C GLY A 91 5.56 3.99 0.75
N GLY A 92 5.88 2.79 1.21
CA GLY A 92 6.87 2.55 2.26
C GLY A 92 6.54 3.15 3.62
N ALA A 93 5.27 3.14 4.05
CA ALA A 93 4.94 3.36 5.46
C ALA A 93 5.27 2.16 6.34
N HIS A 94 5.28 0.95 5.75
CA HIS A 94 5.82 -0.23 6.38
C HIS A 94 7.02 -0.65 5.53
N SER A 95 8.21 -0.54 6.10
CA SER A 95 9.45 -0.79 5.36
C SER A 95 9.60 -2.24 4.87
N THR A 96 8.87 -3.17 5.47
CA THR A 96 8.79 -4.57 5.05
C THR A 96 8.01 -4.75 3.73
N GLU A 97 7.22 -3.74 3.34
CA GLU A 97 6.44 -3.68 2.10
C GLU A 97 7.23 -2.91 1.04
N HIS A 98 8.43 -3.44 0.75
CA HIS A 98 9.46 -2.79 -0.03
C HIS A 98 9.14 -2.61 -1.52
N ALA A 99 8.33 -3.49 -2.11
CA ALA A 99 7.95 -3.38 -3.51
C ALA A 99 7.10 -2.12 -3.76
N GLY A 100 6.25 -1.75 -2.80
CA GLY A 100 5.49 -0.50 -2.84
C GLY A 100 6.41 0.72 -2.84
N ALA A 101 7.45 0.72 -1.99
CA ALA A 101 8.46 1.79 -1.97
C ALA A 101 9.22 1.90 -3.29
N LEU A 102 9.69 0.78 -3.88
CA LEU A 102 10.38 0.83 -5.16
C LEU A 102 9.46 1.22 -6.32
N ALA A 103 8.21 0.73 -6.33
CA ALA A 103 7.24 1.08 -7.35
C ALA A 103 6.97 2.59 -7.43
N THR A 104 7.01 3.32 -6.31
CA THR A 104 6.92 4.79 -6.37
C THR A 104 8.07 5.44 -7.14
N VAL A 105 9.28 4.89 -7.06
CA VAL A 105 10.44 5.37 -7.82
C VAL A 105 10.21 5.12 -9.31
N ASP A 106 9.61 3.99 -9.67
CA ASP A 106 9.27 3.68 -11.05
C ASP A 106 8.08 4.50 -11.57
N VAL A 107 7.11 4.81 -10.73
CA VAL A 107 6.02 5.76 -11.04
C VAL A 107 6.59 7.13 -11.41
N ILE A 108 7.58 7.64 -10.68
CA ILE A 108 8.23 8.92 -10.98
C ILE A 108 8.82 8.95 -12.40
N GLU A 109 9.34 7.82 -12.87
CA GLU A 109 9.97 7.70 -14.18
C GLU A 109 8.98 7.40 -15.32
N GLN A 110 7.96 6.58 -15.03
CA GLN A 110 7.18 5.90 -16.06
C GLN A 110 5.72 6.37 -16.15
N LEU A 111 5.19 7.04 -15.13
CA LEU A 111 3.81 7.56 -15.19
C LEU A 111 3.74 8.74 -16.15
N LYS A 112 2.99 8.54 -17.25
CA LYS A 112 2.67 9.58 -18.22
C LYS A 112 1.27 10.10 -17.94
N THR A 113 1.15 11.38 -17.66
CA THR A 113 -0.13 12.07 -17.42
C THR A 113 0.05 13.57 -17.58
N ASP A 114 -1.00 14.27 -17.99
CA ASP A 114 -1.02 15.73 -18.03
C ASP A 114 -1.22 16.35 -16.64
N HIS A 115 -1.66 15.57 -15.66
CA HIS A 115 -1.90 16.03 -14.30
C HIS A 115 -0.60 16.25 -13.53
N VAL A 116 -0.60 17.22 -12.61
CA VAL A 116 0.46 17.37 -11.62
C VAL A 116 0.48 16.13 -10.72
N VAL A 117 1.64 15.49 -10.58
CA VAL A 117 1.82 14.33 -9.69
C VAL A 117 2.82 14.68 -8.59
N TRP A 118 2.50 14.31 -7.35
CA TRP A 118 3.41 14.36 -6.21
C TRP A 118 3.59 12.98 -5.63
N VAL A 119 4.84 12.54 -5.50
CA VAL A 119 5.21 11.21 -5.03
C VAL A 119 6.05 11.29 -3.77
N VAL A 120 5.68 10.57 -2.70
CA VAL A 120 6.49 10.36 -1.48
C VAL A 120 6.99 8.91 -1.48
N PRO A 121 8.26 8.65 -1.84
CA PRO A 121 8.68 7.29 -2.14
C PRO A 121 8.74 6.33 -0.96
N ALA A 122 9.15 6.84 0.20
CA ALA A 122 9.14 6.10 1.46
C ALA A 122 8.76 7.04 2.61
N ARG A 123 7.84 6.56 3.46
CA ARG A 123 7.38 7.29 4.65
C ARG A 123 8.11 6.86 5.92
N ASP A 124 8.77 5.71 5.93
CA ASP A 124 9.55 5.18 7.06
C ASP A 124 11.04 5.00 6.70
N PRO A 125 11.84 6.08 6.68
CA PRO A 125 13.25 6.00 6.30
C PRO A 125 14.10 5.18 7.29
N ILE A 126 13.75 5.19 8.58
CA ILE A 126 14.45 4.40 9.61
C ILE A 126 14.18 2.91 9.36
N GLY A 127 12.91 2.53 9.20
CA GLY A 127 12.53 1.14 8.93
C GLY A 127 13.18 0.61 7.66
N LEU A 128 13.23 1.42 6.60
CA LEU A 128 13.81 1.04 5.32
C LEU A 128 15.34 0.87 5.39
N SER A 129 16.00 1.56 6.32
CA SER A 129 17.44 1.43 6.58
C SER A 129 17.79 0.22 7.45
N GLY A 130 16.78 -0.49 7.96
CA GLY A 130 16.93 -1.80 8.58
C GLY A 130 16.96 -1.79 10.10
N PHE A 131 16.82 -2.99 10.67
CA PHE A 131 16.69 -3.15 12.12
C PHE A 131 17.98 -2.81 12.87
N ARG A 132 19.15 -3.08 12.27
CA ARG A 132 20.44 -2.68 12.84
C ARG A 132 20.57 -1.16 12.91
N HIS A 133 20.10 -0.44 11.89
CA HIS A 133 20.07 1.02 11.90
C HIS A 133 19.14 1.52 13.00
N ALA A 134 17.92 0.99 13.11
CA ALA A 134 16.98 1.34 14.16
C ALA A 134 17.54 1.08 15.57
N LEU A 135 18.22 -0.05 15.80
CA LEU A 135 18.91 -0.36 17.06
C LEU A 135 20.02 0.64 17.39
N SER A 136 20.74 1.12 16.36
CA SER A 136 21.85 2.07 16.58
C SER A 136 21.39 3.39 17.19
N LEU A 137 20.13 3.78 16.99
CA LEU A 137 19.54 4.99 17.57
C LEU A 137 19.49 4.92 19.10
N GLY A 138 19.07 3.79 19.67
CA GLY A 138 19.05 3.57 21.11
C GLY A 138 20.44 3.30 21.69
N LEU A 139 21.31 2.62 20.94
CA LEU A 139 22.65 2.24 21.40
C LEU A 139 23.70 3.35 21.27
N GLY A 140 23.46 4.36 20.43
CA GLY A 140 24.45 5.37 20.03
C GLY A 140 25.60 4.84 19.17
N LYS A 141 25.53 3.57 18.71
CA LYS A 141 26.54 2.91 17.87
C LYS A 141 25.93 1.76 17.08
N ALA A 142 26.62 1.31 16.02
CA ALA A 142 26.20 0.13 15.27
C ALA A 142 26.16 -1.13 16.17
N PRO A 143 25.07 -1.92 16.14
CA PRO A 143 24.97 -3.15 16.92
C PRO A 143 25.79 -4.29 16.30
N ASP A 144 26.45 -5.10 17.13
CA ASP A 144 27.00 -6.41 16.74
C ASP A 144 25.89 -7.47 16.83
N LEU A 145 24.89 -7.35 15.95
CA LEU A 145 23.78 -8.30 15.83
C LEU A 145 23.86 -8.99 14.46
N LYS A 146 24.19 -10.28 14.45
CA LYS A 146 24.48 -11.02 13.21
C LYS A 146 23.22 -11.65 12.61
N SER A 147 22.35 -12.18 13.46
CA SER A 147 21.12 -12.87 13.05
C SER A 147 19.92 -12.45 13.90
N VAL A 148 18.72 -12.86 13.47
CA VAL A 148 17.51 -12.74 14.30
C VAL A 148 17.48 -13.75 15.45
N ASP A 149 18.28 -14.82 15.37
CA ASP A 149 18.37 -15.83 16.43
C ASP A 149 19.10 -15.25 17.66
N ASP A 150 20.06 -14.37 17.43
CA ASP A 150 20.79 -13.66 18.49
C ASP A 150 19.97 -12.50 19.11
N LEU A 151 18.79 -12.18 18.56
CA LEU A 151 18.05 -10.96 18.91
C LEU A 151 17.60 -10.94 20.36
N ASP A 152 17.06 -12.05 20.85
CA ASP A 152 16.49 -12.12 22.19
C ASP A 152 17.58 -11.90 23.26
N ASP A 153 18.71 -12.60 23.14
CA ASP A 153 19.86 -12.45 24.02
C ASP A 153 20.48 -11.06 23.91
N PHE A 154 20.54 -10.51 22.69
CA PHE A 154 21.01 -9.15 22.46
C PHE A 154 20.14 -8.13 23.20
N LEU A 155 18.82 -8.24 23.12
CA LEU A 155 17.89 -7.30 23.76
C LEU A 155 17.96 -7.41 25.28
N ARG A 156 18.01 -8.61 25.86
CA ARG A 156 18.17 -8.81 27.31
C ARG A 156 19.49 -8.24 27.83
N LYS A 157 20.56 -8.37 27.05
CA LYS A 157 21.90 -7.90 27.45
C LYS A 157 22.04 -6.38 27.39
N ASN A 158 21.41 -5.73 26.41
CA ASN A 158 21.67 -4.31 26.11
C ASN A 158 20.52 -3.37 26.50
N GLY A 159 19.37 -3.88 26.92
CA GLY A 159 18.19 -3.08 27.25
C GLY A 159 17.55 -3.41 28.59
N GLU A 160 16.72 -2.49 29.04
CA GLU A 160 15.82 -2.71 30.16
C GLU A 160 14.61 -3.54 29.67
N VAL A 161 14.46 -4.76 30.20
CA VAL A 161 13.36 -5.64 29.81
C VAL A 161 12.05 -5.11 30.40
N LEU A 162 11.13 -4.68 29.53
CA LEU A 162 9.80 -4.21 29.92
C LEU A 162 8.78 -5.35 29.96
N PHE A 163 8.91 -6.31 29.04
CA PHE A 163 8.03 -7.47 28.95
C PHE A 163 8.81 -8.68 28.42
N ASP A 164 8.70 -9.82 29.10
CA ASP A 164 9.28 -11.09 28.67
C ASP A 164 8.35 -12.23 29.10
N SER A 165 7.41 -12.59 28.24
CA SER A 165 6.43 -13.66 28.47
C SER A 165 5.86 -14.18 27.16
N GLU A 166 5.45 -15.45 27.14
CA GLU A 166 4.82 -16.11 25.97
C GLU A 166 5.67 -15.98 24.68
N GLY A 167 7.00 -16.02 24.84
CA GLY A 167 7.98 -15.82 23.79
C GLY A 167 8.07 -14.39 23.24
N THR A 168 7.28 -13.46 23.75
CA THR A 168 7.33 -12.04 23.38
C THR A 168 8.31 -11.33 24.30
N LEU A 169 9.34 -10.73 23.70
CA LEU A 169 10.31 -9.91 24.41
C LEU A 169 10.20 -8.47 23.90
N LEU A 170 10.06 -7.52 24.82
CA LEU A 170 10.16 -6.09 24.60
C LEU A 170 11.17 -5.51 25.57
N ALA A 171 12.23 -4.89 25.03
CA ALA A 171 13.23 -4.19 25.81
C ALA A 171 13.31 -2.72 25.39
N MET A 172 13.63 -1.84 26.33
CA MET A 172 13.92 -0.43 26.08
C MET A 172 15.43 -0.23 26.03
N ILE A 173 15.92 0.41 24.97
CA ILE A 173 17.33 0.80 24.83
C ILE A 173 17.36 2.29 24.48
N GLY A 174 18.00 3.08 25.34
CA GLY A 174 17.92 4.54 25.25
C GLY A 174 16.48 5.01 25.44
N GLU A 175 15.95 5.75 24.46
CA GLU A 175 14.56 6.22 24.50
C GLU A 175 13.57 5.32 23.73
N TYR A 176 14.03 4.24 23.09
CA TYR A 176 13.22 3.47 22.15
C TYR A 176 12.94 2.04 22.63
N GLY A 177 11.81 1.48 22.20
CA GLY A 177 11.47 0.09 22.39
C GLY A 177 11.95 -0.79 21.23
N TYR A 178 12.31 -2.02 21.55
CA TYR A 178 12.72 -3.03 20.60
C TYR A 178 12.08 -4.36 20.97
N SER A 179 11.41 -4.99 20.01
CA SER A 179 10.69 -6.24 20.21
C SER A 179 11.19 -7.33 19.27
N ASN A 180 11.13 -8.57 19.74
CA ASN A 180 11.46 -9.73 18.92
C ASN A 180 10.33 -10.13 17.95
N ARG A 181 9.16 -9.49 18.03
CA ARG A 181 8.01 -9.74 17.14
C ARG A 181 7.04 -8.55 17.09
N GLY A 182 6.13 -8.56 16.13
CA GLY A 182 5.06 -7.57 16.04
C GLY A 182 4.16 -7.59 17.28
N LEU A 183 3.82 -6.40 17.76
CA LEU A 183 3.02 -6.17 18.98
C LEU A 183 1.64 -5.55 18.71
N LEU A 184 1.34 -5.20 17.46
CA LEU A 184 0.06 -4.62 17.05
C LEU A 184 -1.10 -5.53 17.48
N GLY A 185 -2.08 -4.96 18.20
CA GLY A 185 -3.27 -5.67 18.67
C GLY A 185 -3.05 -6.77 19.73
N LYS A 186 -1.82 -6.97 20.22
CA LYS A 186 -1.51 -8.07 21.17
C LYS A 186 -1.77 -7.74 22.63
N PHE A 187 -1.79 -6.46 22.97
CA PHE A 187 -1.92 -6.00 24.35
C PHE A 187 -3.08 -5.02 24.46
N PRO A 188 -3.80 -5.02 25.60
CA PRO A 188 -4.82 -4.01 25.85
C PRO A 188 -4.18 -2.63 25.91
N LYS A 189 -4.93 -1.64 25.44
CA LYS A 189 -4.59 -0.23 25.58
C LYS A 189 -4.30 0.09 27.05
N GLY A 190 -3.17 0.76 27.31
CA GLY A 190 -2.76 1.17 28.66
C GLY A 190 -2.10 0.07 29.49
N ALA A 191 -1.65 -1.04 28.88
CA ALA A 191 -0.87 -2.06 29.59
C ALA A 191 0.31 -1.44 30.34
N ALA A 192 0.47 -1.79 31.62
CA ALA A 192 1.37 -1.08 32.55
C ALA A 192 2.84 -1.04 32.08
N PHE A 193 3.32 -2.12 31.47
CA PHE A 193 4.70 -2.19 30.97
C PHE A 193 4.98 -1.26 29.78
N LEU A 194 3.95 -0.69 29.15
CA LEU A 194 4.10 0.29 28.07
C LEU A 194 4.31 1.73 28.59
N ALA A 195 4.13 1.98 29.89
CA ALA A 195 4.25 3.32 30.47
C ALA A 195 5.57 4.03 30.13
N PRO A 196 6.75 3.37 30.11
CA PRO A 196 8.01 4.01 29.71
C PRO A 196 8.07 4.40 28.23
N LEU A 197 7.21 3.82 27.39
CA LEU A 197 7.22 3.98 25.93
C LEU A 197 6.10 4.88 25.40
N LEU A 198 5.26 5.49 26.25
CA LEU A 198 4.19 6.39 25.80
C LEU A 198 4.75 7.53 24.93
N GLY A 199 4.20 7.68 23.72
CA GLY A 199 4.65 8.64 22.71
C GLY A 199 5.93 8.23 21.96
N ARG A 200 6.48 7.03 22.23
CA ARG A 200 7.75 6.57 21.69
C ARG A 200 7.58 5.43 20.69
N ARG A 201 8.66 5.13 19.96
CA ARG A 201 8.69 4.08 18.93
C ARG A 201 9.07 2.73 19.50
N ILE A 202 8.50 1.70 18.89
CA ILE A 202 8.95 0.31 19.02
C ILE A 202 9.33 -0.17 17.62
N TRP A 203 10.51 -0.79 17.49
CA TRP A 203 10.88 -1.50 16.28
C TRP A 203 10.94 -3.00 16.50
N TYR A 204 10.58 -3.77 15.47
CA TYR A 204 10.89 -5.19 15.41
C TYR A 204 11.43 -5.57 14.04
N ALA A 205 12.33 -6.54 14.00
CA ALA A 205 12.92 -7.03 12.77
C ALA A 205 11.91 -7.85 11.96
N SER A 206 12.03 -7.80 10.63
CA SER A 206 11.45 -8.87 9.80
C SER A 206 12.06 -10.21 10.19
N LYS A 207 11.24 -11.27 10.15
CA LYS A 207 11.68 -12.67 10.32
C LYS A 207 11.50 -13.50 9.04
N ARG A 208 11.14 -12.86 7.92
CA ARG A 208 10.88 -13.54 6.65
C ARG A 208 12.18 -13.93 6.00
N LEU A 209 12.38 -15.21 5.71
CA LEU A 209 13.60 -15.72 5.08
C LEU A 209 13.53 -15.74 3.55
N ASP A 210 12.33 -15.78 3.00
CA ASP A 210 12.04 -16.10 1.60
C ASP A 210 11.35 -14.96 0.83
N THR A 211 11.24 -13.77 1.44
CA THR A 211 10.57 -12.62 0.84
C THR A 211 11.57 -11.51 0.51
N PRO A 212 12.00 -11.38 -0.77
CA PRO A 212 12.98 -10.37 -1.17
C PRO A 212 12.53 -8.95 -0.81
N GLY A 213 13.48 -8.14 -0.34
CA GLY A 213 13.23 -6.77 0.13
C GLY A 213 12.70 -6.68 1.57
N SER A 214 12.55 -7.83 2.24
CA SER A 214 12.11 -7.92 3.63
C SER A 214 12.85 -9.02 4.39
N ALA A 215 14.08 -9.35 3.99
CA ALA A 215 14.85 -10.41 4.65
C ALA A 215 15.15 -10.03 6.12
N PRO A 216 15.59 -10.98 6.97
CA PRO A 216 15.76 -10.71 8.38
C PRO A 216 16.77 -9.60 8.62
N LEU A 217 16.46 -8.70 9.56
CA LEU A 217 17.25 -7.50 9.91
C LEU A 217 17.39 -6.44 8.80
N GLU A 218 17.10 -6.73 7.53
CA GLU A 218 17.18 -5.76 6.42
C GLU A 218 16.16 -4.62 6.57
N ARG A 219 15.03 -4.90 7.24
CA ARG A 219 13.94 -3.97 7.50
C ARG A 219 13.53 -3.98 8.96
N ALA A 220 13.06 -2.84 9.44
CA ALA A 220 12.44 -2.71 10.74
C ALA A 220 11.00 -2.25 10.57
N TYR A 221 10.05 -2.98 11.15
CA TYR A 221 8.68 -2.51 11.20
C TYR A 221 8.53 -1.50 12.35
N THR A 222 7.98 -0.33 12.04
CA THR A 222 7.83 0.77 13.00
C THR A 222 6.44 0.75 13.63
N LEU A 223 6.42 0.58 14.95
CA LEU A 223 5.28 0.79 15.82
C LEU A 223 5.50 2.03 16.68
N ILE A 224 4.42 2.63 17.15
CA ILE A 224 4.41 3.79 18.05
C ILE A 224 3.39 3.52 19.14
N VAL A 225 3.77 3.74 20.39
CA VAL A 225 2.83 3.72 21.51
C VAL A 225 2.21 5.11 21.64
N THR A 226 0.90 5.21 21.60
CA THR A 226 0.19 6.47 21.79
C THR A 226 0.35 6.99 23.23
N PRO A 227 0.10 8.29 23.49
CA PRO A 227 0.00 8.81 24.86
C PRO A 227 -1.01 8.06 25.72
N GLU A 228 -2.05 7.47 25.11
CA GLU A 228 -3.06 6.66 25.79
C GLU A 228 -2.68 5.16 25.90
N GLY A 229 -1.46 4.78 25.51
CA GLY A 229 -0.93 3.42 25.67
C GLY A 229 -1.43 2.40 24.65
N GLU A 230 -1.84 2.84 23.47
CA GLU A 230 -2.22 1.97 22.35
C GLU A 230 -1.01 1.78 21.41
N ILE A 231 -0.77 0.56 20.94
CA ILE A 231 0.32 0.30 19.99
C ILE A 231 -0.25 0.38 18.58
N LEU A 232 0.17 1.38 17.80
CA LEU A 232 -0.23 1.58 16.41
C LEU A 232 1.00 1.58 15.50
N HIS A 233 0.78 1.55 14.19
CA HIS A 233 1.84 1.67 13.19
C HIS A 233 1.75 3.01 12.44
N LEU A 234 2.81 3.38 11.71
CA LEU A 234 2.96 4.72 11.12
C LEU A 234 1.76 5.15 10.24
N ASN A 235 1.10 4.20 9.56
CA ASN A 235 -0.06 4.46 8.71
C ASN A 235 -1.41 4.48 9.48
N ARG A 236 -1.42 4.94 10.73
CA ARG A 236 -2.63 5.06 11.59
C ARG A 236 -2.75 6.41 12.32
N PHE A 237 -2.01 7.42 11.90
CA PHE A 237 -1.93 8.70 12.59
C PHE A 237 -2.43 9.89 11.77
N HIS A 238 -3.13 9.68 10.65
CA HIS A 238 -3.46 10.78 9.73
C HIS A 238 -4.57 11.71 10.26
N ASP A 239 -5.37 11.25 11.22
CA ASP A 239 -6.35 12.03 11.97
C ASP A 239 -5.83 12.55 13.32
N THR A 240 -4.65 12.13 13.76
CA THR A 240 -4.09 12.47 15.07
C THR A 240 -3.44 13.86 15.08
N ARG A 241 -3.74 14.70 16.08
CA ARG A 241 -3.15 16.05 16.19
C ARG A 241 -1.64 16.02 16.46
N TRP A 242 -1.18 15.11 17.32
CA TRP A 242 0.22 14.96 17.70
C TRP A 242 1.00 13.99 16.80
N ALA A 243 0.47 13.63 15.62
CA ALA A 243 1.02 12.60 14.74
C ALA A 243 2.56 12.65 14.55
N PRO A 244 3.23 11.53 14.26
CA PRO A 244 4.66 11.51 13.96
C PRO A 244 5.05 12.48 12.83
N ALA A 245 6.29 12.97 12.86
CA ALA A 245 6.79 13.96 11.90
C ALA A 245 6.58 13.54 10.44
N GLU A 246 6.78 12.26 10.12
CA GLU A 246 6.61 11.70 8.78
C GLU A 246 5.15 11.83 8.29
N VAL A 247 4.20 11.61 9.20
CA VAL A 247 2.77 11.73 8.93
C VAL A 247 2.38 13.20 8.78
N GLN A 248 2.92 14.09 9.62
CA GLN A 248 2.70 15.53 9.50
C GLN A 248 3.22 16.09 8.17
N CYS A 249 4.40 15.64 7.71
CA CYS A 249 5.00 16.03 6.43
C CYS A 249 4.04 15.72 5.26
N VAL A 250 3.53 14.50 5.22
CA VAL A 250 2.59 14.04 4.19
C VAL A 250 1.28 14.83 4.25
N ARG A 251 0.70 15.01 5.43
CA ARG A 251 -0.54 15.79 5.60
C ARG A 251 -0.40 17.24 5.16
N LYS A 252 0.73 17.88 5.48
CA LYS A 252 1.03 19.25 5.06
C LYS A 252 1.13 19.36 3.54
N LEU A 253 1.81 18.41 2.89
CA LEU A 253 1.87 18.37 1.43
C LEU A 253 0.47 18.16 0.82
N MET A 254 -0.33 17.21 1.34
CA MET A 254 -1.69 16.99 0.85
C MET A 254 -2.59 18.23 1.02
N ALA A 255 -2.46 18.96 2.13
CA ALA A 255 -3.19 20.20 2.34
C ALA A 255 -2.77 21.31 1.35
N GLU A 256 -1.48 21.35 0.98
CA GLU A 256 -0.94 22.28 -0.02
C GLU A 256 -1.47 21.98 -1.42
N ILE A 257 -1.49 20.70 -1.83
CA ILE A 257 -1.79 20.31 -3.22
C ILE A 257 -3.26 19.93 -3.47
N GLN A 258 -4.02 19.64 -2.40
CA GLN A 258 -5.42 19.21 -2.42
C GLN A 258 -5.68 18.13 -3.49
N PRO A 259 -5.16 16.90 -3.31
CA PRO A 259 -5.15 15.90 -4.39
C PRO A 259 -6.57 15.46 -4.77
N GLY A 260 -6.85 15.38 -6.07
CA GLY A 260 -8.09 14.82 -6.59
C GLY A 260 -8.08 13.29 -6.65
N LEU A 261 -6.91 12.67 -6.51
CA LEU A 261 -6.71 11.22 -6.48
C LEU A 261 -5.51 10.86 -5.61
N THR A 262 -5.66 9.85 -4.75
CA THR A 262 -4.59 9.39 -3.84
C THR A 262 -4.32 7.89 -3.98
N PHE A 263 -3.05 7.50 -3.99
CA PHE A 263 -2.62 6.10 -3.94
C PHE A 263 -1.67 5.85 -2.77
N ASP A 264 -1.88 4.75 -2.05
CA ASP A 264 -0.97 4.22 -1.04
C ASP A 264 -0.56 2.78 -1.41
N LEU A 265 0.73 2.59 -1.68
CA LEU A 265 1.29 1.36 -2.24
C LEU A 265 1.81 0.47 -1.10
N HIS A 266 1.12 -0.65 -0.88
CA HIS A 266 1.30 -1.59 0.22
C HIS A 266 1.46 -3.04 -0.26
N GLU A 267 1.84 -3.92 0.65
CA GLU A 267 1.93 -5.35 0.40
C GLU A 267 1.33 -6.15 1.56
N HIS A 268 0.85 -7.36 1.28
CA HIS A 268 0.29 -8.24 2.29
C HIS A 268 0.93 -9.63 2.24
N ASP A 269 0.89 -10.34 3.36
CA ASP A 269 1.54 -11.64 3.53
C ASP A 269 0.62 -12.85 3.43
N HIS A 270 -0.67 -12.62 3.19
CA HIS A 270 -1.71 -13.66 3.10
C HIS A 270 -1.79 -14.38 1.73
N GLY A 271 -0.70 -14.46 0.96
CA GLY A 271 -0.65 -15.17 -0.32
C GLY A 271 0.10 -14.43 -1.43
N PRO A 272 0.11 -14.98 -2.65
CA PRO A 272 0.70 -14.36 -3.84
C PRO A 272 -0.32 -13.52 -4.64
N HIS A 273 -1.55 -13.40 -4.16
CA HIS A 273 -2.59 -12.72 -4.94
C HIS A 273 -2.57 -11.21 -4.75
N PHE A 274 -3.19 -10.50 -5.67
CA PHE A 274 -3.42 -9.07 -5.62
C PHE A 274 -4.79 -8.74 -5.04
N TRP A 275 -4.87 -7.67 -4.27
CA TRP A 275 -6.12 -6.95 -4.05
C TRP A 275 -5.89 -5.45 -3.87
N MET A 276 -6.96 -4.68 -3.88
CA MET A 276 -6.93 -3.28 -3.52
C MET A 276 -8.20 -2.88 -2.77
N SER A 277 -8.12 -1.79 -2.03
CA SER A 277 -9.30 -1.20 -1.40
C SER A 277 -9.63 0.20 -1.90
N ALA A 278 -10.93 0.38 -2.15
CA ALA A 278 -11.61 1.65 -2.35
C ALA A 278 -12.36 2.02 -1.06
N ARG A 279 -12.89 3.26 -0.96
CA ARG A 279 -13.59 3.72 0.24
C ARG A 279 -15.05 4.01 -0.08
N LYS A 280 -15.90 4.03 0.96
CA LYS A 280 -17.22 4.63 0.83
C LYS A 280 -17.05 6.14 0.68
N GLN A 281 -17.48 6.68 -0.46
CA GLN A 281 -17.29 8.08 -0.81
C GLN A 281 -18.42 8.96 -0.26
N LYS A 282 -18.15 10.25 -0.10
CA LYS A 282 -19.15 11.22 0.38
C LYS A 282 -20.18 11.62 -0.68
N THR A 283 -19.84 11.46 -1.95
CA THR A 283 -20.69 11.83 -3.08
C THR A 283 -20.82 10.66 -4.03
N GLU A 284 -22.00 10.54 -4.65
CA GLU A 284 -22.28 9.53 -5.66
C GLU A 284 -21.31 9.62 -6.85
N GLU A 285 -20.99 10.85 -7.28
CA GLU A 285 -20.03 11.07 -8.36
C GLU A 285 -18.64 10.48 -8.04
N HIS A 286 -18.13 10.73 -6.83
CA HIS A 286 -16.85 10.16 -6.39
C HIS A 286 -16.92 8.64 -6.32
N GLU A 287 -18.04 8.09 -5.85
CA GLU A 287 -18.20 6.65 -5.75
C GLU A 287 -18.20 5.98 -7.13
N ILE A 288 -18.93 6.52 -8.11
CA ILE A 288 -18.99 6.01 -9.49
C ILE A 288 -17.59 5.99 -10.11
N TRP A 289 -16.85 7.10 -10.01
CA TRP A 289 -15.51 7.18 -10.58
C TRP A 289 -14.50 6.29 -9.85
N GLU A 290 -14.56 6.21 -8.52
CA GLU A 290 -13.69 5.34 -7.74
C GLU A 290 -13.90 3.85 -8.08
N ARG A 291 -15.16 3.42 -8.17
CA ARG A 291 -15.52 2.07 -8.64
C ARG A 291 -14.99 1.80 -10.05
N ARG A 292 -15.18 2.75 -10.97
CA ARG A 292 -14.71 2.61 -12.37
C ARG A 292 -13.19 2.47 -12.44
N MET A 293 -12.45 3.30 -11.70
CA MET A 293 -10.99 3.23 -11.61
C MET A 293 -10.52 1.90 -11.02
N ALA A 294 -11.10 1.46 -9.89
CA ALA A 294 -10.75 0.19 -9.25
C ALA A 294 -11.02 -1.00 -10.17
N ALA A 295 -12.20 -1.04 -10.81
CA ALA A 295 -12.60 -2.13 -11.70
C ALA A 295 -11.66 -2.25 -12.92
N GLN A 296 -11.26 -1.13 -13.53
CA GLN A 296 -10.30 -1.16 -14.63
C GLN A 296 -8.90 -1.58 -14.17
N ALA A 297 -8.44 -1.09 -13.03
CA ALA A 297 -7.14 -1.46 -12.47
C ALA A 297 -7.06 -2.97 -12.15
N ALA A 298 -8.06 -3.52 -11.47
CA ALA A 298 -8.11 -4.96 -11.16
C ALA A 298 -8.17 -5.82 -12.43
N ARG A 299 -8.93 -5.39 -13.46
CA ARG A 299 -8.94 -6.06 -14.77
C ARG A 299 -7.58 -6.03 -15.43
N ALA A 300 -6.87 -4.90 -15.40
CA ALA A 300 -5.53 -4.79 -15.97
C ALA A 300 -4.54 -5.72 -15.25
N VAL A 301 -4.58 -5.78 -13.92
CA VAL A 301 -3.77 -6.73 -13.13
C VAL A 301 -4.05 -8.17 -13.54
N ALA A 302 -5.33 -8.57 -13.57
CA ALA A 302 -5.71 -9.92 -14.00
C ALA A 302 -5.26 -10.24 -15.43
N ALA A 303 -5.41 -9.29 -16.36
CA ALA A 303 -4.99 -9.44 -17.75
C ALA A 303 -3.46 -9.59 -17.91
N SER A 304 -2.70 -9.17 -16.91
CA SER A 304 -1.24 -9.38 -16.88
C SER A 304 -0.81 -10.76 -16.38
N GLY A 305 -1.75 -11.65 -16.05
CA GLY A 305 -1.49 -12.99 -15.54
C GLY A 305 -1.36 -13.08 -14.02
N ALA A 306 -1.42 -11.96 -13.31
CA ALA A 306 -1.41 -11.93 -11.86
C ALA A 306 -2.70 -12.53 -11.28
N GLU A 307 -2.58 -13.27 -10.18
CA GLU A 307 -3.72 -13.83 -9.48
C GLU A 307 -4.43 -12.74 -8.67
N LEU A 308 -5.74 -12.55 -8.86
CA LEU A 308 -6.56 -11.74 -7.96
C LEU A 308 -7.01 -12.57 -6.76
N ALA A 309 -7.15 -11.92 -5.60
CA ALA A 309 -7.61 -12.54 -4.37
C ALA A 309 -8.84 -13.44 -4.62
N PRO A 310 -8.85 -14.67 -4.06
CA PRO A 310 -9.92 -15.62 -4.32
C PRO A 310 -11.24 -15.13 -3.71
N ASP A 311 -12.35 -15.71 -4.17
CA ASP A 311 -13.66 -15.17 -3.83
C ASP A 311 -14.02 -15.22 -2.35
N ASN A 312 -13.41 -16.16 -1.62
CA ASN A 312 -13.55 -16.35 -0.18
C ASN A 312 -12.49 -15.60 0.65
N TYR A 313 -11.59 -14.84 0.01
CA TYR A 313 -10.62 -14.03 0.73
C TYR A 313 -11.31 -12.85 1.42
N SER A 314 -10.88 -12.58 2.66
CA SER A 314 -11.27 -11.38 3.39
C SER A 314 -10.01 -10.73 3.99
N PRO A 315 -9.74 -9.46 3.67
CA PRO A 315 -8.63 -8.71 4.28
C PRO A 315 -8.95 -8.25 5.71
N GLY A 316 -10.18 -8.48 6.22
CA GLY A 316 -10.57 -8.13 7.57
C GLY A 316 -12.08 -7.89 7.71
N THR A 317 -12.55 -7.81 8.96
CA THR A 317 -13.99 -7.72 9.28
C THR A 317 -14.64 -6.39 8.91
N PHE A 318 -13.84 -5.34 8.69
CA PHE A 318 -14.29 -4.00 8.30
C PHE A 318 -14.27 -3.77 6.78
N PHE A 319 -14.00 -4.80 6.00
CA PHE A 319 -14.06 -4.76 4.54
C PHE A 319 -15.35 -5.40 4.02
N GLU A 320 -15.89 -4.81 2.96
CA GLU A 320 -17.01 -5.34 2.18
C GLU A 320 -16.49 -5.69 0.79
N LYS A 321 -16.67 -6.93 0.34
CA LYS A 321 -16.23 -7.31 -1.01
C LYS A 321 -17.08 -6.56 -2.04
N LEU A 322 -16.43 -5.85 -2.96
CA LEU A 322 -17.09 -5.17 -4.07
C LEU A 322 -17.08 -6.09 -5.30
N GLU A 323 -15.89 -6.45 -5.75
CA GLU A 323 -15.64 -7.34 -6.89
C GLU A 323 -14.42 -8.21 -6.58
N ARG A 324 -14.10 -9.19 -7.41
CA ARG A 324 -12.90 -10.00 -7.20
C ARG A 324 -11.65 -9.12 -7.22
N GLY A 325 -10.84 -9.18 -6.14
CA GLY A 325 -9.66 -8.34 -5.95
C GLY A 325 -9.95 -6.89 -5.50
N ILE A 326 -11.21 -6.51 -5.28
CA ILE A 326 -11.59 -5.14 -4.87
C ILE A 326 -12.47 -5.19 -3.62
N PHE A 327 -12.04 -4.48 -2.59
CA PHE A 327 -12.75 -4.39 -1.32
C PHE A 327 -13.13 -2.93 -1.03
N TRP A 328 -14.34 -2.71 -0.53
CA TRP A 328 -14.67 -1.47 0.15
C TRP A 328 -14.20 -1.49 1.57
N LEU A 329 -13.76 -0.32 1.99
CA LEU A 329 -13.50 -0.04 3.37
C LEU A 329 -14.37 1.11 3.87
N ASP A 330 -14.98 0.88 5.03
CA ASP A 330 -15.60 1.92 5.85
C ASP A 330 -14.64 2.26 7.01
N ALA A 331 -13.99 3.41 6.91
CA ALA A 331 -13.00 3.84 7.90
C ALA A 331 -13.62 4.03 9.29
N GLY A 332 -14.93 4.35 9.38
CA GLY A 332 -15.63 4.50 10.65
C GLY A 332 -15.78 3.19 11.44
N LYS A 333 -15.55 2.03 10.80
CA LYS A 333 -15.72 0.71 11.42
C LYS A 333 -14.41 0.04 11.84
N ARG A 334 -13.24 0.60 11.50
CA ARG A 334 -11.95 -0.04 11.79
C ARG A 334 -11.61 -0.04 13.28
N GLY A 335 -12.04 0.98 14.01
CA GLY A 335 -11.74 1.13 15.44
C GLY A 335 -10.29 1.54 15.74
N GLU A 336 -9.54 1.97 14.73
CA GLU A 336 -8.16 2.47 14.80
C GLU A 336 -8.10 3.87 14.16
N GLY A 337 -6.98 4.59 14.34
CA GLY A 337 -6.75 5.86 13.66
C GLY A 337 -6.72 5.74 12.13
N LEU A 338 -6.94 6.86 11.45
CA LEU A 338 -7.06 6.88 9.99
C LEU A 338 -5.72 6.56 9.31
N ASN A 339 -5.79 5.71 8.29
CA ASN A 339 -4.69 5.56 7.34
C ASN A 339 -4.67 6.70 6.31
N LEU A 340 -3.62 6.77 5.51
CA LEU A 340 -3.42 7.85 4.54
C LEU A 340 -4.63 8.05 3.63
N VAL A 341 -5.15 6.97 3.06
CA VAL A 341 -6.22 7.02 2.07
C VAL A 341 -7.56 7.29 2.73
N ASP A 342 -7.80 6.78 3.94
CA ASP A 342 -9.01 7.09 4.71
C ASP A 342 -9.07 8.59 5.01
N PHE A 343 -7.94 9.18 5.41
CA PHE A 343 -7.80 10.62 5.58
C PHE A 343 -7.99 11.36 4.25
N ALA A 344 -7.39 10.87 3.16
CA ALA A 344 -7.50 11.48 1.83
C ALA A 344 -8.96 11.56 1.36
N VAL A 345 -9.71 10.47 1.47
CA VAL A 345 -11.12 10.38 1.08
C VAL A 345 -12.00 11.23 1.99
N ALA A 346 -11.67 11.31 3.29
CA ALA A 346 -12.37 12.18 4.21
C ALA A 346 -12.16 13.68 3.92
N LYS A 347 -11.12 14.08 3.17
CA LYS A 347 -10.74 15.49 2.99
C LYS A 347 -10.75 16.00 1.56
N TYR A 348 -10.40 15.18 0.58
CA TYR A 348 -10.07 15.66 -0.77
C TYR A 348 -10.86 14.91 -1.85
N GLY A 349 -10.60 13.62 -2.05
CA GLY A 349 -11.17 12.88 -3.19
C GLY A 349 -10.88 11.38 -3.15
N PRO A 350 -11.22 10.66 -4.23
CA PRO A 350 -11.00 9.22 -4.34
C PRO A 350 -9.57 8.79 -3.98
N GLY A 351 -9.44 7.57 -3.48
CA GLY A 351 -8.13 7.00 -3.28
C GLY A 351 -8.11 5.50 -2.97
N PHE A 352 -6.94 4.93 -3.19
CA PHE A 352 -6.73 3.48 -3.19
C PHE A 352 -5.59 3.06 -2.29
N THR A 353 -5.81 1.98 -1.53
CA THR A 353 -4.71 1.20 -0.95
C THR A 353 -4.51 0.00 -1.86
N ILE A 354 -3.32 -0.13 -2.42
CA ILE A 354 -2.94 -1.21 -3.34
C ILE A 354 -2.16 -2.24 -2.55
N GLU A 355 -2.52 -3.52 -2.67
CA GLU A 355 -1.96 -4.59 -1.84
C GLU A 355 -1.48 -5.73 -2.76
N THR A 356 -0.16 -5.83 -2.94
CA THR A 356 0.44 -6.94 -3.69
C THR A 356 0.85 -8.07 -2.74
N GLY A 357 0.68 -9.31 -3.18
CA GLY A 357 0.98 -10.48 -2.35
C GLY A 357 2.49 -10.70 -2.24
N MET A 358 3.03 -10.65 -1.02
CA MET A 358 4.47 -10.76 -0.75
C MET A 358 5.10 -12.08 -1.22
N GLN A 359 4.29 -13.11 -1.47
CA GLN A 359 4.75 -14.41 -2.00
C GLN A 359 5.00 -14.38 -3.52
N CYS A 360 4.65 -13.29 -4.21
CA CYS A 360 5.04 -13.08 -5.60
C CYS A 360 6.53 -12.73 -5.76
N PRO A 361 7.11 -13.02 -6.94
CA PRO A 361 8.41 -12.46 -7.31
C PRO A 361 8.45 -10.93 -7.11
N PHE A 362 9.56 -10.40 -6.60
CA PHE A 362 9.66 -8.98 -6.25
C PHE A 362 9.38 -8.03 -7.42
N GLU A 363 9.93 -8.33 -8.61
CA GLU A 363 9.66 -7.56 -9.83
C GLU A 363 8.18 -7.54 -10.19
N GLU A 364 7.49 -8.66 -10.02
CA GLU A 364 6.06 -8.78 -10.30
C GLU A 364 5.23 -7.90 -9.36
N ARG A 365 5.59 -7.85 -8.06
CA ARG A 365 4.96 -6.96 -7.08
C ARG A 365 5.12 -5.48 -7.46
N VAL A 366 6.34 -5.08 -7.85
CA VAL A 366 6.63 -3.71 -8.32
C VAL A 366 5.81 -3.38 -9.59
N ARG A 367 5.76 -4.31 -10.54
CA ARG A 367 5.03 -4.16 -11.81
C ARG A 367 3.53 -4.02 -11.58
N GLN A 368 2.94 -4.80 -10.68
CA GLN A 368 1.51 -4.73 -10.33
C GLN A 368 1.15 -3.35 -9.77
N HIS A 369 1.96 -2.81 -8.85
CA HIS A 369 1.76 -1.45 -8.34
C HIS A 369 1.74 -0.40 -9.45
N LEU A 370 2.74 -0.43 -10.32
CA LEU A 370 2.85 0.52 -11.43
C LEU A 370 1.64 0.41 -12.38
N LEU A 371 1.24 -0.82 -12.72
CA LEU A 371 0.12 -1.10 -13.60
C LEU A 371 -1.21 -0.56 -13.04
N VAL A 372 -1.46 -0.74 -11.75
CA VAL A 372 -2.66 -0.21 -11.08
C VAL A 372 -2.69 1.31 -11.15
N VAL A 373 -1.58 1.96 -10.78
CA VAL A 373 -1.47 3.43 -10.81
C VAL A 373 -1.70 3.96 -12.22
N GLN A 374 -0.99 3.43 -13.22
CA GLN A 374 -1.14 3.86 -14.62
C GLN A 374 -2.57 3.70 -15.14
N THR A 375 -3.19 2.55 -14.84
CA THR A 375 -4.55 2.25 -15.30
C THR A 375 -5.58 3.18 -14.64
N ALA A 376 -5.50 3.32 -13.32
CA ALA A 376 -6.43 4.18 -12.57
C ALA A 376 -6.27 5.66 -12.94
N VAL A 377 -5.03 6.14 -13.15
CA VAL A 377 -4.76 7.51 -13.62
C VAL A 377 -5.31 7.74 -15.03
N SER A 378 -5.18 6.79 -15.95
CA SER A 378 -5.77 6.92 -17.29
C SER A 378 -7.31 7.03 -17.25
N VAL A 379 -7.96 6.32 -16.33
CA VAL A 379 -9.42 6.45 -16.12
C VAL A 379 -9.76 7.77 -15.43
N PHE A 380 -8.93 8.23 -14.50
CA PHE A 380 -9.08 9.53 -13.85
C PHE A 380 -9.02 10.69 -14.85
N GLU A 381 -8.13 10.63 -15.83
CA GLU A 381 -8.03 11.65 -16.88
C GLU A 381 -9.33 11.80 -17.66
N GLN A 382 -10.07 10.71 -17.87
CA GLN A 382 -11.39 10.74 -18.54
C GLN A 382 -12.44 11.54 -17.75
N ARG A 383 -12.28 11.65 -16.43
CA ARG A 383 -13.17 12.45 -15.58
C ARG A 383 -12.97 13.95 -15.80
N TYR A 384 -11.75 14.36 -16.16
CA TYR A 384 -11.35 15.75 -16.30
C TYR A 384 -10.97 16.12 -17.73
N ALA A 385 -11.31 15.26 -18.71
CA ALA A 385 -10.95 15.40 -20.12
C ALA A 385 -11.55 16.66 -20.75
#